data_AF-A0A8J6Z2D9-F1
#
_entry.id   AF-A0A8J6Z2D9-F1
#
_cell.length_a   1.000
_cell.length_b   1.000
_cell.length_c   1.000
_cell.angle_alpha   90.00
_cell.angle_beta   90.00
_cell.angle_gamma   90.00
#
_symmetry.space_group_name_H-M   'P 1'
#
loop_
_entity.id
_entity.type
_entity.pdbx_description
1 polymer ?
#
loop_
_entity_poly.entity_id
_entity_poly.type
_entity_poly.pdbx_seq_one_letter_code
_entity_poly.pdbx_strand_id
1 'polypeptide(L)'
;MKHREKLFELLRGCVETPQESFAVEEMIRKVEGTMPPIETVSDTQKIFCGFTFYKNNHGRWVGSIGMHRMVWTYFNGEIPDGYEIHHRDFDKENNDIANLERVTKDAHQKIHAESERPQKKSTFTCTACGREYEAVNRGNNSYCSSKCRKNANREHDKVERICSVCGKIFSTDKYKDTKCCSKKCAGKLHGNQETRICPTCSKAFSTCASGGRKYCSIECFAESMRKSDTRQCLCCGKEFTTFINSPQKFCSRECFYNSRHKRETKTCPICGKIFVAFPCAKRIFCSRECYAVSKRRK
;
A
#
# COMPACT_ATOMS: atom_id res chain seq x y z
N MET A 1 -25.44 33.28 -20.29
CA MET A 1 -26.45 32.89 -19.29
C MET A 1 -26.08 31.62 -18.51
N LYS A 2 -25.79 30.48 -19.14
CA LYS A 2 -25.44 29.20 -18.44
C LYS A 2 -24.18 29.23 -17.54
N HIS A 3 -23.21 30.10 -17.82
CA HIS A 3 -22.00 30.26 -17.00
C HIS A 3 -22.23 31.11 -15.72
N ARG A 4 -23.27 31.94 -15.72
CA ARG A 4 -23.64 32.88 -14.64
C ARG A 4 -24.35 32.16 -13.48
N GLU A 5 -25.19 31.19 -13.79
CA GLU A 5 -25.92 30.37 -12.81
C GLU A 5 -25.00 29.39 -12.07
N LYS A 6 -23.94 28.88 -12.72
CA LYS A 6 -22.97 27.99 -12.08
C LYS A 6 -21.96 28.70 -11.18
N LEU A 7 -21.51 29.90 -11.56
CA LEU A 7 -20.71 30.76 -10.67
C LEU A 7 -21.50 31.09 -9.38
N PHE A 8 -22.81 31.28 -9.52
CA PHE A 8 -23.73 31.52 -8.41
C PHE A 8 -23.91 30.31 -7.48
N GLU A 9 -23.95 29.07 -8.00
CA GLU A 9 -23.98 27.85 -7.15
C GLU A 9 -22.68 27.60 -6.39
N LEU A 10 -21.51 27.85 -6.99
CA LEU A 10 -20.21 27.73 -6.31
C LEU A 10 -20.02 28.76 -5.20
N LEU A 11 -20.38 30.02 -5.46
CA LEU A 11 -20.20 31.11 -4.51
C LEU A 11 -21.16 30.99 -3.32
N ARG A 12 -22.37 30.44 -3.50
CA ARG A 12 -23.30 30.12 -2.40
C ARG A 12 -22.71 29.18 -1.36
N GLY A 13 -21.79 28.30 -1.73
CA GLY A 13 -21.12 27.38 -0.81
C GLY A 13 -20.02 28.02 0.03
N CYS A 14 -19.68 29.29 -0.22
CA CYS A 14 -18.55 30.00 0.41
C CYS A 14 -18.96 31.30 1.10
N VAL A 15 -20.26 31.58 1.23
CA VAL A 15 -20.80 32.82 1.80
C VAL A 15 -21.50 32.49 3.12
N GLU A 16 -21.06 33.07 4.22
CA GLU A 16 -21.56 32.75 5.56
C GLU A 16 -22.59 33.77 6.06
N THR A 17 -22.73 34.93 5.40
CA THR A 17 -23.61 36.02 5.86
C THR A 17 -24.57 36.59 4.78
N PRO A 18 -25.76 37.08 5.18
CA PRO A 18 -26.72 37.72 4.26
C PRO A 18 -26.19 38.96 3.54
N GLN A 19 -25.27 39.72 4.15
CA GLN A 19 -24.67 40.92 3.57
C GLN A 19 -23.72 40.57 2.39
N GLU A 20 -22.96 39.49 2.52
CA GLU A 20 -22.09 38.96 1.46
C GLU A 20 -22.90 38.43 0.28
N SER A 21 -24.06 37.80 0.54
CA SER A 21 -24.97 37.33 -0.52
C SER A 21 -25.53 38.48 -1.36
N PHE A 22 -25.88 39.61 -0.73
CA PHE A 22 -26.41 40.79 -1.43
C PHE A 22 -25.34 41.48 -2.29
N ALA A 23 -24.10 41.57 -1.81
CA ALA A 23 -22.98 42.13 -2.57
C ALA A 23 -22.67 41.30 -3.83
N VAL A 24 -22.75 39.97 -3.73
CA VAL A 24 -22.60 39.05 -4.87
C VAL A 24 -23.74 39.21 -5.88
N GLU A 25 -24.99 39.37 -5.42
CA GLU A 25 -26.14 39.63 -6.31
C GLU A 25 -26.04 40.97 -7.04
N GLU A 26 -25.60 42.03 -6.36
CA GLU A 26 -25.45 43.36 -6.96
C GLU A 26 -24.27 43.41 -7.96
N MET A 27 -23.15 42.74 -7.66
CA MET A 27 -22.01 42.58 -8.57
C MET A 27 -22.40 41.83 -9.84
N ILE A 28 -23.14 40.71 -9.71
CA ILE A 28 -23.59 39.92 -10.86
C ILE A 28 -24.50 40.76 -11.78
N ARG A 29 -25.25 41.72 -11.23
CA ARG A 29 -26.18 42.57 -11.99
C ARG A 29 -25.48 43.65 -12.83
N LYS A 30 -24.25 44.05 -12.49
CA LYS A 30 -23.49 45.16 -13.11
C LYS A 30 -22.48 44.75 -14.19
N VAL A 31 -22.30 43.45 -14.48
CA VAL A 31 -21.27 42.96 -15.42
C VAL A 31 -21.81 42.85 -16.84
N GLU A 32 -21.70 43.94 -17.60
CA GLU A 32 -21.54 43.88 -19.05
C GLU A 32 -20.04 44.01 -19.36
N GLY A 33 -19.43 42.92 -19.87
CA GLY A 33 -18.29 42.99 -20.78
C GLY A 33 -16.86 43.14 -20.23
N THR A 34 -16.62 43.60 -19.00
CA THR A 34 -15.23 43.78 -18.50
C THR A 34 -15.03 43.31 -17.06
N MET A 35 -13.85 42.75 -16.78
CA MET A 35 -13.42 42.30 -15.46
C MET A 35 -13.58 43.42 -14.42
N PRO A 36 -14.19 43.18 -13.24
CA PRO A 36 -14.08 44.12 -12.14
C PRO A 36 -12.58 44.26 -11.77
N PRO A 37 -12.07 45.49 -11.58
CA PRO A 37 -10.67 45.68 -11.25
C PRO A 37 -10.33 44.98 -9.93
N ILE A 38 -9.10 44.46 -9.82
CA ILE A 38 -8.56 44.01 -8.55
C ILE A 38 -8.21 45.26 -7.74
N GLU A 39 -8.97 45.53 -6.70
CA GLU A 39 -8.77 46.67 -5.82
C GLU A 39 -7.58 46.38 -4.89
N THR A 40 -6.56 47.23 -4.93
CA THR A 40 -5.40 47.12 -4.03
C THR A 40 -5.61 48.03 -2.83
N VAL A 41 -5.80 47.43 -1.66
CA VAL A 41 -6.01 48.17 -0.40
C VAL A 41 -4.67 48.48 0.27
N SER A 42 -3.73 47.53 0.22
CA SER A 42 -2.36 47.69 0.72
C SER A 42 -1.43 46.66 0.08
N ASP A 43 -0.13 46.71 0.40
CA ASP A 43 0.86 45.72 -0.04
C ASP A 43 0.58 44.28 0.43
N THR A 44 -0.30 44.13 1.42
CA THR A 44 -0.67 42.85 2.01
C THR A 44 -2.16 42.51 1.85
N GLN A 45 -2.97 43.41 1.27
CA GLN A 45 -4.42 43.24 1.13
C GLN A 45 -4.95 43.66 -0.25
N LYS A 46 -5.72 42.77 -0.89
CA LYS A 46 -6.43 43.03 -2.16
C LYS A 46 -7.89 42.60 -2.07
N ILE A 47 -8.77 43.23 -2.84
CA ILE A 47 -10.17 42.87 -2.96
C ILE A 47 -10.48 42.53 -4.42
N PHE A 48 -11.15 41.40 -4.65
CA PHE A 48 -11.63 41.00 -5.97
C PHE A 48 -13.00 40.35 -5.83
N CYS A 49 -13.97 40.80 -6.62
CA CYS A 49 -15.36 40.32 -6.55
C CYS A 49 -15.96 40.41 -5.13
N GLY A 50 -15.60 41.43 -4.34
CA GLY A 50 -16.05 41.59 -2.95
C GLY A 50 -15.33 40.71 -1.93
N PHE A 51 -14.46 39.80 -2.36
CA PHE A 51 -13.66 38.94 -1.48
C PHE A 51 -12.32 39.58 -1.16
N THR A 52 -11.95 39.56 0.12
CA THR A 52 -10.65 40.05 0.59
C THR A 52 -9.60 38.94 0.54
N PHE A 53 -8.42 39.28 0.03
CA PHE A 53 -7.25 38.41 -0.06
C PHE A 53 -6.07 39.02 0.68
N TYR A 54 -5.29 38.15 1.33
CA TYR A 54 -4.10 38.53 2.07
C TYR A 54 -2.85 37.88 1.47
N LYS A 55 -1.72 38.59 1.50
CA LYS A 55 -0.44 38.07 1.00
C LYS A 55 0.21 37.19 2.07
N ASN A 56 0.50 35.93 1.74
CA ASN A 56 1.19 35.01 2.65
C ASN A 56 2.72 35.08 2.53
N ASN A 57 3.42 34.38 3.43
CA ASN A 57 4.90 34.29 3.47
C ASN A 57 5.52 33.62 2.23
N HIS A 58 4.73 33.17 1.26
CA HIS A 58 5.18 32.56 0.00
C HIS A 58 4.82 33.43 -1.22
N GLY A 59 4.41 34.68 -0.98
CA GLY A 59 4.03 35.66 -2.01
C GLY A 59 2.70 35.36 -2.70
N ARG A 60 1.85 34.51 -2.14
CA ARG A 60 0.54 34.17 -2.72
C ARG A 60 -0.59 34.97 -2.05
N TRP A 61 -1.54 35.42 -2.87
CA TRP A 61 -2.79 36.04 -2.44
C TRP A 61 -3.82 34.97 -2.06
N VAL A 62 -4.14 34.88 -0.76
CA VAL A 62 -4.99 33.83 -0.17
C VAL A 62 -6.21 34.42 0.53
N GLY A 63 -7.36 33.78 0.35
CA GLY A 63 -8.60 33.96 1.10
C GLY A 63 -9.24 32.58 1.30
N SER A 64 -10.56 32.46 1.22
CA SER A 64 -11.25 31.15 1.22
C SER A 64 -10.80 30.24 0.07
N ILE A 65 -10.41 30.84 -1.06
CA ILE A 65 -9.69 30.21 -2.16
C ILE A 65 -8.48 31.08 -2.56
N GLY A 66 -7.56 30.56 -3.37
CA GLY A 66 -6.45 31.37 -3.92
C GLY A 66 -6.95 32.35 -4.98
N MET A 67 -6.41 33.58 -5.02
CA MET A 67 -6.90 34.65 -5.91
C MET A 67 -6.88 34.24 -7.40
N HIS A 68 -5.77 33.66 -7.88
CA HIS A 68 -5.68 33.11 -9.25
C HIS A 68 -6.79 32.09 -9.58
N ARG A 69 -7.24 31.27 -8.61
CA ARG A 69 -8.34 30.32 -8.80
C ARG A 69 -9.69 31.04 -8.85
N MET A 70 -9.86 32.12 -8.10
CA MET A 70 -11.06 32.95 -8.16
C MET A 70 -11.16 33.67 -9.51
N VAL A 71 -10.06 34.29 -9.96
CA VAL A 71 -9.98 34.94 -11.27
C VAL A 71 -10.27 33.92 -12.38
N TRP A 72 -9.63 32.74 -12.35
CA TRP A 72 -9.92 31.68 -13.32
C TRP A 72 -11.40 31.28 -13.32
N THR A 73 -11.97 31.02 -12.14
CA THR A 73 -13.37 30.57 -12.01
C THR A 73 -14.35 31.61 -12.53
N TYR A 74 -14.06 32.90 -12.37
CA TYR A 74 -14.88 33.99 -12.89
C TYR A 74 -15.01 33.95 -14.42
N PHE A 75 -13.92 33.72 -15.15
CA PHE A 75 -13.92 33.70 -16.62
C PHE A 75 -14.27 32.34 -17.23
N ASN A 76 -13.77 31.25 -16.64
CA ASN A 76 -13.79 29.92 -17.24
C ASN A 76 -14.72 28.94 -16.51
N GLY A 77 -15.25 29.31 -15.34
CA GLY A 77 -16.05 28.42 -14.49
C GLY A 77 -15.22 27.43 -13.67
N GLU A 78 -15.87 26.35 -13.22
CA GLU A 78 -15.27 25.36 -12.32
C GLU A 78 -13.94 24.80 -12.83
N ILE A 79 -13.00 24.65 -11.92
CA ILE A 79 -11.75 23.92 -12.14
C ILE A 79 -12.06 22.43 -11.89
N PRO A 80 -12.05 21.55 -12.91
CA PRO A 80 -12.39 20.15 -12.73
C PRO A 80 -11.38 19.43 -11.83
N ASP A 81 -11.83 18.35 -11.19
CA ASP A 81 -10.96 17.50 -10.37
C ASP A 81 -9.76 16.99 -11.18
N GLY A 82 -8.58 17.07 -10.57
CA GLY A 82 -7.31 16.70 -11.22
C GLY A 82 -6.62 17.82 -12.02
N TYR A 83 -7.22 19.01 -12.08
CA TYR A 83 -6.62 20.19 -12.70
C TYR A 83 -6.21 21.24 -11.66
N GLU A 84 -5.17 22.02 -12.00
CA GLU A 84 -4.64 23.14 -11.25
C GLU A 84 -4.45 24.35 -12.17
N ILE A 85 -4.41 25.55 -11.60
CA ILE A 85 -4.17 26.79 -12.34
C ILE A 85 -2.72 27.22 -12.12
N HIS A 86 -1.99 27.38 -13.21
CA HIS A 86 -0.59 27.77 -13.25
C HIS A 86 -0.43 29.18 -13.81
N HIS A 87 0.57 29.91 -13.32
CA HIS A 87 0.98 31.22 -13.81
C HIS A 87 2.03 31.02 -14.91
N ARG A 88 1.72 31.41 -16.15
CA ARG A 88 2.59 31.19 -17.33
C ARG A 88 3.97 31.83 -17.16
N ASP A 89 4.02 32.97 -16.49
CA ASP A 89 5.26 33.72 -16.21
C ASP A 89 5.94 33.33 -14.87
N PHE A 90 5.39 32.35 -14.15
CA PHE A 90 5.83 31.92 -12.81
C PHE A 90 5.73 33.00 -11.71
N ASP A 91 5.16 34.17 -12.02
CA ASP A 91 4.90 35.24 -11.06
C ASP A 91 3.51 35.07 -10.44
N LYS A 92 3.50 34.72 -9.16
CA LYS A 92 2.27 34.49 -8.37
C LYS A 92 1.48 35.78 -8.12
N GLU A 93 2.10 36.95 -8.35
CA GLU A 93 1.44 38.25 -8.20
C GLU A 93 0.66 38.65 -9.45
N ASN A 94 1.08 38.17 -10.63
CA ASN A 94 0.41 38.44 -11.89
C ASN A 94 -0.82 37.54 -12.09
N ASN A 95 -1.96 37.99 -11.56
CA ASN A 95 -3.22 37.24 -11.62
C ASN A 95 -4.08 37.60 -12.84
N ASP A 96 -3.50 38.20 -13.88
CA ASP A 96 -4.20 38.45 -15.14
C ASP A 96 -4.67 37.13 -15.76
N ILE A 97 -5.91 37.07 -16.25
CA ILE A 97 -6.48 35.84 -16.83
C ILE A 97 -5.66 35.32 -18.03
N ALA A 98 -5.03 36.20 -18.81
CA ALA A 98 -4.15 35.82 -19.91
C ALA A 98 -2.86 35.14 -19.43
N ASN A 99 -2.42 35.47 -18.20
CA ASN A 99 -1.26 34.85 -17.54
C ASN A 99 -1.61 33.53 -16.83
N LEU A 100 -2.89 33.17 -16.74
CA LEU A 100 -3.31 31.93 -16.10
C LEU A 100 -3.55 30.82 -17.13
N GLU A 101 -3.18 29.60 -16.75
CA GLU A 101 -3.46 28.41 -17.55
C GLU A 101 -3.93 27.24 -16.68
N ARG A 102 -4.88 26.47 -17.19
CA ARG A 102 -5.33 25.23 -16.55
C ARG A 102 -4.48 24.08 -17.04
N VAL A 103 -3.78 23.45 -16.10
CA VAL A 103 -2.90 22.31 -16.33
C VAL A 103 -3.37 21.11 -15.49
N THR A 104 -3.00 19.90 -15.87
CA THR A 104 -3.21 18.74 -15.00
C THR A 104 -2.26 18.80 -13.81
N LYS A 105 -2.60 18.16 -12.68
CA LYS A 105 -1.72 18.04 -11.51
C LYS A 105 -0.33 17.50 -11.89
N ASP A 106 -0.27 16.49 -12.75
CA ASP A 106 0.99 15.89 -13.22
C ASP A 106 1.80 16.86 -14.08
N ALA A 107 1.15 17.64 -14.95
CA ALA A 107 1.83 18.64 -15.77
C ALA A 107 2.38 19.77 -14.89
N HIS A 108 1.58 20.25 -13.92
CA HIS A 108 2.01 21.28 -12.99
C HIS A 108 3.26 20.87 -12.19
N GLN A 109 3.32 19.61 -11.72
CA GLN A 109 4.50 19.07 -11.05
C GLN A 109 5.74 19.06 -11.94
N LYS A 110 5.60 18.71 -13.22
CA LYS A 110 6.72 18.72 -14.18
C LYS A 110 7.23 20.13 -14.46
N ILE A 111 6.31 21.09 -14.63
CA ILE A 111 6.66 22.50 -14.86
C ILE A 111 7.52 23.03 -13.70
N HIS A 112 7.15 22.73 -12.44
CA HIS A 112 7.98 23.11 -11.30
C HIS A 112 9.29 22.32 -11.22
N ALA A 113 9.28 21.02 -11.50
CA ALA A 113 10.49 20.20 -11.50
C ALA A 113 11.53 20.66 -12.55
N GLU A 114 11.10 21.18 -13.68
CA GLU A 114 11.98 21.69 -14.75
C GLU A 114 12.47 23.13 -14.47
N SER A 115 11.70 23.92 -13.73
CA SER A 115 12.08 25.26 -13.26
C SER A 115 13.02 25.27 -12.05
N GLU A 116 13.15 24.15 -11.33
CA GLU A 116 14.05 24.05 -10.18
C GLU A 116 15.51 24.10 -10.66
N ARG A 117 16.21 25.20 -10.33
CA ARG A 117 17.66 25.31 -10.54
C ARG A 117 18.37 24.10 -9.90
N PRO A 118 19.35 23.48 -10.58
CA PRO A 118 20.07 22.34 -10.03
C PRO A 118 20.68 22.73 -8.68
N GLN A 119 20.21 22.06 -7.63
CA GLN A 119 20.64 22.32 -6.26
C GLN A 119 22.14 22.01 -6.12
N LYS A 120 22.92 22.98 -5.62
CA LYS A 120 24.36 22.83 -5.43
C LYS A 120 24.61 21.70 -4.42
N LYS A 121 25.26 20.63 -4.88
CA LYS A 121 25.72 19.54 -4.00
C LYS A 121 27.02 19.94 -3.31
N SER A 122 27.27 19.35 -2.15
CA SER A 122 28.52 19.50 -1.41
C SER A 122 28.94 18.13 -0.87
N THR A 123 30.24 17.98 -0.64
CA THR A 123 30.83 16.78 -0.08
C THR A 123 30.69 16.80 1.44
N PHE A 124 30.21 15.70 2.02
CA PHE A 124 30.04 15.50 3.45
C PHE A 124 30.71 14.20 3.88
N THR A 125 31.18 14.16 5.13
CA THR A 125 31.74 12.95 5.73
C THR A 125 30.71 12.29 6.65
N CYS A 126 30.40 11.02 6.42
CA CYS A 126 29.46 10.27 7.23
C CYS A 126 30.06 9.98 8.62
N THR A 127 29.41 10.42 9.70
CA THR A 127 29.88 10.19 11.08
C THR A 127 29.84 8.72 11.50
N ALA A 128 29.02 7.90 10.86
CA ALA A 128 28.90 6.48 11.20
C ALA A 128 29.92 5.56 10.49
N CYS A 129 30.39 5.93 9.29
CA CYS A 129 31.27 5.06 8.50
C CYS A 129 32.52 5.74 7.93
N GLY A 130 32.70 7.05 8.16
CA GLY A 130 33.85 7.83 7.72
C GLY A 130 33.92 8.12 6.22
N ARG A 131 32.99 7.60 5.40
CA ARG A 131 33.01 7.80 3.95
C ARG A 131 32.51 9.18 3.56
N GLU A 132 33.15 9.74 2.53
CA GLU A 132 32.70 10.93 1.83
C GLU A 132 31.51 10.61 0.92
N TYR A 133 30.55 11.53 0.84
CA TYR A 133 29.39 11.43 -0.03
C TYR A 133 28.86 12.81 -0.42
N GLU A 134 28.26 12.90 -1.61
CA GLU A 134 27.70 14.15 -2.11
C GLU A 134 26.19 14.23 -1.84
N ALA A 135 25.75 15.36 -1.30
CA ALA A 135 24.34 15.63 -1.09
C ALA A 135 24.04 17.14 -1.17
N VAL A 136 22.76 17.48 -1.31
CA VAL A 136 22.32 18.87 -1.09
C VAL A 136 22.41 19.17 0.41
N ASN A 137 22.95 20.33 0.78
CA ASN A 137 23.01 20.75 2.17
C ASN A 137 21.59 21.05 2.67
N ARG A 138 21.09 20.20 3.59
CA ARG A 138 19.78 20.36 4.24
C ARG A 138 19.92 20.62 5.75
N GLY A 139 21.12 20.94 6.22
CA GLY A 139 21.46 21.10 7.64
C GLY A 139 21.66 19.81 8.42
N ASN A 140 21.21 18.65 7.91
CA ASN A 140 21.33 17.35 8.57
C ASN A 140 21.94 16.28 7.64
N ASN A 141 23.18 16.51 7.24
CA ASN A 141 23.98 15.65 6.37
C ASN A 141 25.04 14.87 7.17
N SER A 142 24.69 14.37 8.35
CA SER A 142 25.62 13.62 9.20
C SER A 142 25.84 12.17 8.72
N TYR A 143 24.94 11.62 7.90
CA TYR A 143 24.99 10.21 7.49
C TYR A 143 24.76 10.03 5.99
N CYS A 144 25.61 9.23 5.34
CA CYS A 144 25.50 8.95 3.90
C CYS A 144 24.28 8.10 3.52
N SER A 145 23.64 7.42 4.49
CA SER A 145 22.50 6.55 4.24
C SER A 145 21.61 6.38 5.46
N SER A 146 20.36 6.01 5.21
CA SER A 146 19.41 5.62 6.27
C SER A 146 19.94 4.46 7.12
N LYS A 147 20.73 3.55 6.52
CA LYS A 147 21.41 2.46 7.23
C LYS A 147 22.47 2.98 8.20
N CYS A 148 23.32 3.91 7.77
CA CYS A 148 24.33 4.54 8.62
C CYS A 148 23.69 5.29 9.79
N ARG A 149 22.63 6.06 9.53
CA ARG A 149 21.86 6.73 10.58
C ARG A 149 21.27 5.75 11.60
N LYS A 150 20.62 4.68 11.14
CA LYS A 150 20.04 3.65 12.03
C LYS A 150 21.10 2.93 12.85
N ASN A 151 22.26 2.63 12.26
CA ASN A 151 23.35 1.97 12.98
C ASN A 151 23.94 2.87 14.07
N ALA A 152 24.16 4.16 13.79
CA ALA A 152 24.62 5.11 14.79
C ALA A 152 23.63 5.24 15.96
N ASN A 153 22.33 5.33 15.66
CA ASN A 153 21.30 5.41 16.70
C ASN A 153 21.21 4.13 17.55
N ARG A 154 21.43 2.95 16.96
CA ARG A 154 21.39 1.67 17.69
C ARG A 154 22.45 1.56 18.78
N GLU A 155 23.61 2.19 18.60
CA GLU A 155 24.66 2.14 19.63
C GLU A 155 24.28 3.00 20.84
N HIS A 156 23.65 4.15 20.60
CA HIS A 156 23.18 5.06 21.65
C HIS A 156 21.90 4.57 22.36
N ASP A 157 21.13 3.68 21.72
CA ASP A 157 19.85 3.19 22.26
C ASP A 157 19.98 1.92 23.13
N LYS A 158 21.21 1.48 23.46
CA LYS A 158 21.46 0.37 24.38
C LYS A 158 21.30 0.80 25.83
N VAL A 159 20.67 -0.04 26.64
CA VAL A 159 20.51 0.12 28.09
C VAL A 159 20.99 -1.12 28.82
N GLU A 160 21.54 -0.94 30.02
CA GLU A 160 21.92 -2.02 30.91
C GLU A 160 20.74 -2.47 31.77
N ARG A 161 20.56 -3.79 31.90
CA ARG A 161 19.51 -4.41 32.72
C ARG A 161 20.06 -5.58 33.51
N ILE A 162 19.40 -5.90 34.62
CA ILE A 162 19.72 -7.08 35.45
C ILE A 162 18.87 -8.25 34.97
N CYS A 163 19.52 -9.39 34.70
CA CYS A 163 18.82 -10.60 34.29
C CYS A 163 17.97 -11.17 35.43
N SER A 164 16.66 -11.33 35.21
CA SER A 164 15.73 -11.88 36.23
C SER A 164 16.01 -13.33 36.65
N VAL A 165 16.89 -14.05 35.93
CA VAL A 165 17.18 -15.47 36.19
C VAL A 165 18.54 -15.71 36.82
N CYS A 166 19.56 -14.91 36.46
CA CYS A 166 20.93 -15.13 36.95
C CYS A 166 21.57 -13.90 37.60
N GLY A 167 20.87 -12.76 37.67
CA GLY A 167 21.35 -11.54 38.30
C GLY A 167 22.47 -10.80 37.57
N LYS A 168 22.98 -11.33 36.44
CA LYS A 168 24.03 -10.66 35.66
C LYS A 168 23.50 -9.43 34.92
N ILE A 169 24.30 -8.37 34.91
CA ILE A 169 24.06 -7.18 34.08
C ILE A 169 24.28 -7.54 32.61
N PHE A 170 23.39 -7.06 31.74
CA PHE A 170 23.48 -7.26 30.30
C PHE A 170 22.95 -6.03 29.54
N SER A 171 23.45 -5.83 28.32
CA SER A 171 23.05 -4.74 27.43
C SER A 171 21.95 -5.18 26.47
N THR A 172 20.93 -4.34 26.26
CA THR A 172 19.80 -4.59 25.35
C THR A 172 19.25 -3.29 24.80
N ASP A 173 18.56 -3.34 23.66
CA ASP A 173 17.86 -2.17 23.10
C ASP A 173 16.82 -1.63 24.10
N LYS A 174 16.77 -0.30 24.28
CA LYS A 174 15.83 0.38 25.19
C LYS A 174 14.37 0.05 24.90
N TYR A 175 14.03 -0.17 23.63
CA TYR A 175 12.66 -0.47 23.19
C TYR A 175 12.25 -1.94 23.36
N LYS A 176 13.18 -2.85 23.65
CA LYS A 176 12.85 -4.26 23.92
C LYS A 176 12.54 -4.45 25.38
N ASP A 177 11.60 -5.33 25.70
CA ASP A 177 11.19 -5.72 27.06
C ASP A 177 11.95 -6.95 27.59
N THR A 178 13.09 -7.27 26.98
CA THR A 178 13.87 -8.48 27.30
C THR A 178 14.35 -8.47 28.75
N LYS A 179 13.92 -9.49 29.51
CA LYS A 179 14.21 -9.65 30.96
C LYS A 179 15.43 -10.52 31.27
N CYS A 180 15.99 -11.19 30.26
CA CYS A 180 17.02 -12.21 30.44
C CYS A 180 18.25 -11.93 29.58
N CYS A 181 19.44 -12.19 30.13
CA CYS A 181 20.71 -11.95 29.45
C CYS A 181 21.01 -12.92 28.29
N SER A 182 20.29 -14.04 28.19
CA SER A 182 20.57 -15.09 27.20
C SER A 182 19.35 -15.95 26.91
N LYS A 183 19.35 -16.65 25.77
CA LYS A 183 18.33 -17.66 25.42
C LYS A 183 18.21 -18.76 26.48
N LYS A 184 19.31 -19.13 27.15
CA LYS A 184 19.31 -20.10 28.25
C LYS A 184 18.53 -19.58 29.46
N CYS A 185 18.74 -18.31 29.84
CA CYS A 185 17.98 -17.69 30.91
C CYS A 185 16.50 -17.47 30.51
N ALA A 186 16.24 -17.04 29.28
CA ALA A 186 14.87 -16.93 28.76
C ALA A 186 14.14 -18.28 28.76
N GLY A 187 14.81 -19.38 28.38
CA GLY A 187 14.25 -20.73 28.43
C GLY A 187 13.93 -21.23 29.84
N LYS A 188 14.69 -20.77 30.85
CA LYS A 188 14.35 -21.01 32.27
C LYS A 188 13.15 -20.17 32.73
N LEU A 189 13.00 -18.95 32.20
CA LEU A 189 11.87 -18.06 32.49
C LEU A 189 10.55 -18.59 31.88
N HIS A 190 10.60 -19.10 30.65
CA HIS A 190 9.46 -19.71 29.95
C HIS A 190 9.35 -21.21 30.28
N GLY A 191 9.10 -21.50 31.56
CA GLY A 191 9.23 -22.82 32.19
C GLY A 191 8.13 -23.85 31.93
N ASN A 192 7.20 -23.66 31.00
CA ASN A 192 6.22 -24.72 30.69
C ASN A 192 6.86 -25.76 29.77
N GLN A 193 7.65 -26.66 30.36
CA GLN A 193 8.07 -27.89 29.72
C GLN A 193 6.93 -28.91 29.83
N GLU A 194 6.66 -29.60 28.73
CA GLU A 194 5.75 -30.74 28.70
C GLU A 194 6.46 -31.96 28.11
N THR A 195 6.01 -33.13 28.54
CA THR A 195 6.51 -34.41 28.04
C THR A 195 5.66 -34.86 26.86
N ARG A 196 6.29 -35.09 25.71
CA ARG A 196 5.64 -35.67 24.52
C ARG A 196 6.21 -37.04 24.20
N ILE A 197 5.43 -37.88 23.54
CA ILE A 197 5.86 -39.18 23.01
C ILE A 197 6.24 -39.02 21.54
N CYS A 198 7.43 -39.49 21.16
CA CYS A 198 7.90 -39.44 19.78
C CYS A 198 7.11 -40.44 18.90
N PRO A 199 6.46 -40.01 17.79
CA PRO A 199 5.75 -40.92 16.90
C PRO A 199 6.63 -41.96 16.18
N THR A 200 7.95 -41.74 16.13
CA THR A 200 8.88 -42.62 15.41
C THR A 200 9.42 -43.73 16.30
N CYS A 201 9.89 -43.39 17.50
CA CYS A 201 10.57 -44.32 18.40
C CYS A 201 9.83 -44.57 19.71
N SER A 202 8.68 -43.94 19.92
CA SER A 202 7.84 -44.02 21.13
C SER A 202 8.53 -43.60 22.44
N LYS A 203 9.73 -43.01 22.38
CA LYS A 203 10.42 -42.47 23.56
C LYS A 203 9.79 -41.15 24.00
N ALA A 204 9.64 -40.98 25.30
CA ALA A 204 9.24 -39.72 25.91
C ALA A 204 10.38 -38.68 25.81
N PHE A 205 10.04 -37.42 25.54
CA PHE A 205 10.99 -36.32 25.48
C PHE A 205 10.38 -35.01 25.99
N SER A 206 11.21 -34.14 26.57
CA SER A 206 10.80 -32.81 27.06
C SER A 206 10.85 -31.76 25.95
N THR A 207 9.80 -30.95 25.85
CA THR A 207 9.73 -29.81 24.93
C THR A 207 8.96 -28.65 25.57
N CYS A 208 9.10 -27.43 25.03
CA CYS A 208 8.26 -26.32 25.49
C CYS A 208 6.81 -26.53 25.02
N ALA A 209 5.84 -26.27 25.90
CA ALA A 209 4.41 -26.43 25.60
C ALA A 209 3.98 -25.56 24.40
N SER A 210 4.57 -24.37 24.25
CA SER A 210 4.36 -23.49 23.10
C SER A 210 5.07 -23.96 21.82
N GLY A 211 5.99 -24.91 21.91
CA GLY A 211 6.78 -25.40 20.78
C GLY A 211 6.03 -26.44 19.95
N GLY A 212 6.11 -26.37 18.62
CA GLY A 212 5.50 -27.35 17.70
C GLY A 212 6.28 -28.65 17.51
N ARG A 213 7.30 -28.94 18.34
CA ARG A 213 8.19 -30.09 18.14
C ARG A 213 7.50 -31.43 18.43
N LYS A 214 7.35 -32.27 17.42
CA LYS A 214 6.70 -33.59 17.53
C LYS A 214 7.65 -34.77 17.77
N TYR A 215 8.92 -34.64 17.39
CA TYR A 215 9.89 -35.74 17.40
C TYR A 215 11.01 -35.49 18.41
N CYS A 216 11.49 -36.55 19.06
CA CYS A 216 12.54 -36.47 20.08
C CYS A 216 13.90 -36.05 19.52
N SER A 217 14.14 -36.20 18.21
CA SER A 217 15.40 -35.84 17.56
C SER A 217 15.22 -35.57 16.05
N ILE A 218 16.26 -35.00 15.42
CA ILE A 218 16.26 -34.74 13.97
C ILE A 218 16.25 -36.07 13.21
N GLU A 219 16.89 -37.10 13.74
CA GLU A 219 16.94 -38.44 13.15
C GLU A 219 15.56 -39.08 13.13
N CYS A 220 14.83 -39.04 14.26
CA CYS A 220 13.44 -39.54 14.34
C CYS A 220 12.49 -38.75 13.41
N PHE A 221 12.72 -37.44 13.26
CA PHE A 221 11.99 -36.63 12.27
C PHE A 221 12.32 -37.10 10.85
N ALA A 222 13.60 -37.22 10.49
CA ALA A 222 14.02 -37.65 9.16
C ALA A 222 13.52 -39.07 8.83
N GLU A 223 13.53 -39.99 9.79
CA GLU A 223 12.98 -41.34 9.63
C GLU A 223 11.46 -41.32 9.41
N SER A 224 10.71 -40.47 10.12
CA SER A 224 9.28 -40.27 9.85
C SER A 224 9.01 -39.78 8.42
N MET A 225 9.96 -39.04 7.84
CA MET A 225 9.87 -38.50 6.48
C MET A 225 10.28 -39.51 5.40
N ARG A 226 10.98 -40.60 5.75
CA ARG A 226 11.42 -41.64 4.81
C ARG A 226 10.36 -42.71 4.54
N LYS A 227 9.29 -42.76 5.34
CA LYS A 227 8.21 -43.72 5.12
C LYS A 227 7.43 -43.38 3.85
N SER A 228 7.33 -44.36 2.96
CA SER A 228 6.56 -44.28 1.72
C SER A 228 5.24 -45.04 1.84
N ASP A 229 4.24 -44.60 1.09
CA ASP A 229 2.99 -45.31 0.84
C ASP A 229 2.72 -45.42 -0.66
N THR A 230 2.05 -46.52 -1.03
CA THR A 230 1.57 -46.74 -2.40
C THR A 230 0.16 -46.20 -2.52
N ARG A 231 -0.06 -45.30 -3.49
CA ARG A 231 -1.35 -44.65 -3.76
C ARG A 231 -1.79 -44.91 -5.19
N GLN A 232 -3.09 -44.84 -5.43
CA GLN A 232 -3.63 -44.85 -6.79
C GLN A 232 -3.75 -43.44 -7.35
N CYS A 233 -3.24 -43.24 -8.57
CA CYS A 233 -3.31 -41.97 -9.27
C CYS A 233 -4.76 -41.60 -9.56
N LEU A 234 -5.22 -40.42 -9.09
CA LEU A 234 -6.59 -39.95 -9.36
C LEU A 234 -6.87 -39.67 -10.85
N CYS A 235 -5.82 -39.58 -11.68
CA CYS A 235 -5.97 -39.36 -13.11
C CYS A 235 -6.08 -40.66 -13.91
N CYS A 236 -5.14 -41.59 -13.72
CA CYS A 236 -4.99 -42.79 -14.56
C CYS A 236 -5.23 -44.11 -13.83
N GLY A 237 -5.47 -44.10 -12.51
CA GLY A 237 -5.67 -45.28 -11.68
C GLY A 237 -4.41 -46.09 -11.37
N LYS A 238 -3.28 -45.83 -12.06
CA LYS A 238 -2.01 -46.53 -11.80
C LYS A 238 -1.51 -46.30 -10.39
N GLU A 239 -0.94 -47.34 -9.81
CA GLU A 239 -0.25 -47.26 -8.53
C GLU A 239 1.05 -46.47 -8.64
N PHE A 240 1.33 -45.67 -7.63
CA PHE A 240 2.57 -44.92 -7.51
C PHE A 240 2.98 -44.81 -6.04
N THR A 241 4.29 -44.81 -5.80
CA THR A 241 4.84 -44.64 -4.46
C THR A 241 5.11 -43.16 -4.19
N THR A 242 4.75 -42.69 -3.01
CA THR A 242 5.07 -41.34 -2.53
C THR A 242 5.35 -41.38 -1.04
N PHE A 243 5.77 -40.27 -0.45
CA PHE A 243 5.97 -40.20 1.01
C PHE A 243 4.62 -40.13 1.71
N ILE A 244 4.49 -40.74 2.90
CA ILE A 244 3.23 -40.71 3.68
C ILE A 244 2.73 -39.28 3.89
N ASN A 245 3.64 -38.35 4.18
CA ASN A 245 3.32 -36.95 4.42
C ASN A 245 3.21 -36.10 3.14
N SER A 246 3.42 -36.69 1.95
CA SER A 246 3.30 -35.99 0.68
C SER A 246 1.83 -35.69 0.37
N PRO A 247 1.48 -34.47 -0.09
CA PRO A 247 0.13 -34.17 -0.57
C PRO A 247 -0.12 -34.68 -2.00
N GLN A 248 0.82 -35.43 -2.60
CA GLN A 248 0.76 -35.87 -3.99
C GLN A 248 -0.41 -36.83 -4.25
N LYS A 249 -1.21 -36.52 -5.28
CA LYS A 249 -2.41 -37.27 -5.69
C LYS A 249 -2.29 -37.93 -7.07
N PHE A 250 -1.23 -37.61 -7.81
CA PHE A 250 -1.02 -38.03 -9.19
C PHE A 250 0.37 -38.65 -9.34
N CYS A 251 0.47 -39.69 -10.17
CA CYS A 251 1.74 -40.39 -10.41
C CYS A 251 2.75 -39.55 -11.21
N SER A 252 2.29 -38.57 -11.99
CA SER A 252 3.16 -37.73 -12.83
C SER A 252 2.62 -36.30 -12.99
N ARG A 253 3.49 -35.37 -13.42
CA ARG A 253 3.12 -33.99 -13.77
C ARG A 253 2.09 -33.96 -14.91
N GLU A 254 2.19 -34.89 -15.85
CA GLU A 254 1.24 -35.04 -16.95
C GLU A 254 -0.16 -35.43 -16.43
N CYS A 255 -0.25 -36.39 -15.52
CA CYS A 255 -1.51 -36.76 -14.88
C CYS A 255 -2.12 -35.59 -14.09
N PHE A 256 -1.28 -34.77 -13.43
CA PHE A 256 -1.75 -33.54 -12.79
C PHE A 256 -2.31 -32.54 -13.81
N TYR A 257 -1.60 -32.32 -14.93
CA TYR A 257 -2.06 -31.41 -15.99
C TYR A 257 -3.37 -31.89 -16.62
N ASN A 258 -3.46 -33.19 -16.95
CA ASN A 258 -4.66 -33.80 -17.51
C ASN A 258 -5.89 -33.68 -16.59
N SER A 259 -5.67 -33.64 -15.27
CA SER A 259 -6.74 -33.46 -14.30
C SER A 259 -7.28 -32.04 -14.18
N ARG A 260 -6.49 -31.02 -14.57
CA ARG A 260 -6.84 -29.59 -14.40
C ARG A 260 -7.07 -28.83 -15.70
N HIS A 261 -6.50 -29.29 -16.81
CA HIS A 261 -6.47 -28.51 -18.06
C HIS A 261 -6.94 -29.29 -19.29
N LYS A 262 -6.64 -30.59 -19.42
CA LYS A 262 -7.05 -31.37 -20.61
C LYS A 262 -8.56 -31.53 -20.65
N ARG A 263 -9.18 -31.18 -21.78
CA ARG A 263 -10.61 -31.32 -22.02
C ARG A 263 -10.86 -32.37 -23.08
N GLU A 264 -11.82 -33.24 -22.87
CA GLU A 264 -12.27 -34.24 -23.83
C GLU A 264 -13.80 -34.21 -23.94
N THR A 265 -14.29 -34.47 -25.15
CA THR A 265 -15.71 -34.56 -25.43
C THR A 265 -16.21 -35.97 -25.10
N LYS A 266 -17.27 -36.05 -24.29
CA LYS A 266 -17.97 -37.29 -23.93
C LYS A 266 -19.41 -37.20 -24.41
N THR A 267 -19.98 -38.33 -24.82
CA THR A 267 -21.39 -38.41 -25.24
C THR A 267 -22.24 -38.91 -24.07
N CYS A 268 -23.32 -38.21 -23.75
CA CYS A 268 -24.20 -38.61 -22.66
C CYS A 268 -25.02 -39.86 -23.04
N PRO A 269 -24.99 -40.96 -22.27
CA PRO A 269 -25.75 -42.17 -22.58
C PRO A 269 -27.27 -42.03 -22.50
N ILE A 270 -27.78 -40.96 -21.86
CA ILE A 270 -29.22 -40.77 -21.63
C ILE A 270 -29.88 -39.92 -22.72
N CYS A 271 -29.21 -38.87 -23.17
CA CYS A 271 -29.79 -37.90 -24.11
C CYS A 271 -28.97 -37.72 -25.40
N GLY A 272 -27.84 -38.43 -25.55
CA GLY A 272 -26.97 -38.33 -26.72
C GLY A 272 -26.17 -37.02 -26.84
N LYS A 273 -26.39 -36.04 -25.95
CA LYS A 273 -25.68 -34.74 -26.01
C LYS A 273 -24.18 -34.92 -25.78
N ILE A 274 -23.38 -34.28 -26.62
CA ILE A 274 -21.93 -34.16 -26.45
C ILE A 274 -21.64 -33.10 -25.40
N PHE A 275 -20.80 -33.41 -24.42
CA PHE A 275 -20.40 -32.48 -23.37
C PHE A 275 -18.90 -32.59 -23.10
N VAL A 276 -18.31 -31.51 -22.61
CA VAL A 276 -16.89 -31.44 -22.30
C VAL A 276 -16.65 -31.83 -20.84
N ALA A 277 -15.70 -32.73 -20.62
CA ALA A 277 -15.24 -33.12 -19.29
C ALA A 277 -13.72 -33.28 -19.24
N PHE A 278 -13.16 -33.31 -18.03
CA PHE A 278 -11.77 -33.77 -17.89
C PHE A 278 -11.71 -35.29 -18.17
N PRO A 279 -10.64 -35.78 -18.84
CA PRO A 279 -10.45 -37.20 -19.14
C PRO A 279 -10.67 -38.07 -17.89
N CYS A 280 -10.01 -37.70 -16.80
CA CYS A 280 -10.06 -38.42 -15.52
C CYS A 280 -11.25 -38.05 -14.62
N ALA A 281 -12.13 -37.14 -15.03
CA ALA A 281 -13.33 -36.90 -14.26
C ALA A 281 -14.27 -38.11 -14.39
N LYS A 282 -14.76 -38.62 -13.25
CA LYS A 282 -15.79 -39.67 -13.15
C LYS A 282 -17.17 -39.25 -13.70
N ARG A 283 -17.26 -38.10 -14.37
CA ARG A 283 -18.50 -37.55 -14.93
C ARG A 283 -18.84 -38.26 -16.24
N ILE A 284 -19.93 -39.02 -16.21
CA ILE A 284 -20.48 -39.78 -17.36
C ILE A 284 -21.64 -39.03 -18.03
N PHE A 285 -22.36 -38.18 -17.29
CA PHE A 285 -23.59 -37.54 -17.76
C PHE A 285 -23.40 -36.03 -18.01
N CYS A 286 -24.13 -35.50 -18.99
CA CYS A 286 -24.07 -34.08 -19.34
C CYS A 286 -24.69 -33.18 -18.27
N SER A 287 -25.73 -33.63 -17.55
CA SER A 287 -26.42 -32.87 -16.48
C SER A 287 -26.75 -33.74 -15.27
N ARG A 288 -27.10 -33.09 -14.15
CA ARG A 288 -27.61 -33.76 -12.94
C ARG A 288 -28.92 -34.51 -13.20
N GLU A 289 -29.75 -34.01 -14.12
CA GLU A 289 -31.01 -34.67 -14.53
C GLU A 289 -30.72 -36.00 -15.22
N CYS A 290 -29.80 -36.01 -16.19
CA CYS A 290 -29.41 -37.25 -16.87
C CYS A 290 -28.81 -38.27 -15.88
N TYR A 291 -28.03 -37.81 -14.89
CA TYR A 291 -27.56 -38.68 -13.80
C TYR A 291 -28.74 -39.26 -12.99
N ALA A 292 -29.73 -38.45 -12.61
CA ALA A 292 -30.90 -38.90 -11.86
C ALA A 292 -31.74 -39.91 -12.65
N VAL A 293 -31.96 -39.68 -13.95
CA VAL A 293 -32.64 -40.63 -14.84
C VAL A 293 -31.91 -41.97 -14.88
N SER A 294 -30.57 -41.97 -14.95
CA SER A 294 -29.79 -43.21 -14.94
C SER A 294 -29.94 -44.04 -13.65
N LYS A 295 -30.22 -43.39 -12.51
CA LYS A 295 -30.43 -44.05 -11.21
C LYS A 295 -31.80 -44.69 -11.06
N ARG A 296 -32.82 -44.16 -11.75
CA ARG A 296 -34.20 -44.68 -11.74
C ARG A 296 -34.40 -45.89 -12.68
N ARG A 297 -33.46 -46.13 -13.60
CA ARG A 297 -33.47 -47.25 -14.55
C ARG A 297 -32.70 -48.49 -14.06
N LYS A 298 -32.14 -48.44 -12.85
CA LYS A 298 -31.54 -49.59 -12.15
C LYS A 298 -32.54 -50.12 -11.15
#